data_AF-Q6MGZ3-F1
#
_entry.id   AF-Q6MGZ3-F1
#
_cell.length_a   1.000
_cell.length_b   1.000
_cell.length_c   1.000
_cell.angle_alpha   90.00
_cell.angle_beta   90.00
_cell.angle_gamma   90.00
#
_symmetry.space_group_name_H-M   'P 1'
#
loop_
_entity.id
_entity.type
_entity.pdbx_description
1 polymer ?
#
loop_
_entity_poly.entity_id
_entity_poly.type
_entity_poly.pdbx_seq_one_letter_code
_entity_poly.pdbx_strand_id
1 'polypeptide(L)'
;MKKTAVFRQYAEKRYVSLGTGEYSMKVRFKKATWRAVGGIFASFVLIVSFQNCGKAGFDSDLDSTLDAGLTDAELSAKYGSTTGAKVSAIPFAFDAGFDTITYNSCADTHLRNNPAFFSIKAGAYSTGGIKLTNEFFDYADTNFNPVYPATELTENQYKEYLADSPANNGAVATMAIRVKNSLTDVYTATNKLTLWTDVIPLVAPLTDSLVMDSFAQKNTTANYFPFSPESRVMEAQMNFNSSESLANEYRSTFMTAAILSLTFMPNNGELYEVRSPAATTPVKTAYGKGYSLVFTPAPVSGAAVNNPNNILSSISEYDLQSANGSVKSWNCGRRYAVIRTQDASSLCPAQSYSDISGNATYRSELAVMRRHLRADQWDVNVALKCVVPKGGVSCYKEESINGAPVTEYDLTKECFRENGSYSTTVPNSRCMHWVTVCTRD
;
A
#
# COMPACT_ATOMS: atom_id res chain seq x y z
N MET A 1 13.22 -38.48 -44.28
CA MET A 1 12.86 -37.08 -44.57
C MET A 1 12.23 -36.46 -43.32
N LYS A 2 12.97 -35.61 -42.61
CA LYS A 2 12.48 -34.88 -41.42
C LYS A 2 11.63 -33.68 -41.88
N LYS A 3 10.40 -33.55 -41.38
CA LYS A 3 9.61 -32.32 -41.48
C LYS A 3 9.77 -31.53 -40.18
N THR A 4 10.43 -30.38 -40.29
CA THR A 4 10.61 -29.39 -39.24
C THR A 4 9.34 -28.54 -39.16
N ALA A 5 8.63 -28.56 -38.03
CA ALA A 5 7.55 -27.63 -37.75
C ALA A 5 8.10 -26.45 -36.93
N VAL A 6 8.08 -25.27 -37.53
CA VAL A 6 8.44 -23.99 -36.89
C VAL A 6 7.19 -23.47 -36.18
N PHE A 7 7.21 -23.41 -34.84
CA PHE A 7 6.20 -22.69 -34.06
C PHE A 7 6.66 -21.24 -33.86
N ARG A 8 5.97 -20.30 -34.51
CA ARG A 8 6.03 -18.85 -34.18
C ARG A 8 5.18 -18.60 -32.93
N GLN A 9 5.79 -18.06 -31.88
CA GLN A 9 5.08 -17.47 -30.72
C GLN A 9 4.55 -16.08 -31.08
N TYR A 10 3.28 -15.81 -30.76
CA TYR A 10 2.71 -14.46 -30.75
C TYR A 10 2.39 -14.06 -29.30
N ALA A 11 3.05 -13.02 -28.81
CA ALA A 11 2.59 -12.25 -27.66
C ALA A 11 1.47 -11.32 -28.15
N GLU A 12 0.25 -11.55 -27.68
CA GLU A 12 -0.89 -10.70 -28.01
C GLU A 12 -0.80 -9.40 -27.19
N LYS A 13 -0.17 -8.38 -27.76
CA LYS A 13 -0.28 -6.99 -27.30
C LYS A 13 -1.61 -6.43 -27.80
N ARG A 14 -2.58 -6.23 -26.90
CA ARG A 14 -3.72 -5.35 -27.21
C ARG A 14 -3.24 -3.91 -27.07
N TYR A 15 -2.99 -3.27 -28.21
CA TYR A 15 -2.71 -1.84 -28.29
C TYR A 15 -4.04 -1.06 -28.31
N VAL A 16 -4.20 -0.14 -27.36
CA VAL A 16 -5.05 1.04 -27.53
C VAL A 16 -4.08 2.17 -27.85
N SER A 17 -4.14 2.75 -29.05
CA SER A 17 -3.31 3.89 -29.49
C SER A 17 -3.91 5.21 -28.99
N LEU A 18 -3.18 6.25 -28.58
CA LEU A 18 -2.21 7.06 -29.34
C LEU A 18 -1.32 7.89 -28.39
N GLY A 19 -0.02 7.99 -28.71
CA GLY A 19 0.81 9.20 -28.48
C GLY A 19 1.48 9.39 -27.12
N THR A 20 2.81 9.21 -27.10
CA THR A 20 3.82 9.57 -26.06
C THR A 20 4.08 8.56 -24.91
N GLY A 21 5.01 7.64 -25.16
CA GLY A 21 6.21 7.41 -24.32
C GLY A 21 6.12 6.80 -22.92
N GLU A 22 5.15 7.14 -22.08
CA GLU A 22 5.17 6.78 -20.66
C GLU A 22 3.79 6.31 -20.21
N TYR A 23 3.37 5.12 -20.64
CA TYR A 23 2.18 4.49 -20.09
C TYR A 23 2.57 3.58 -18.94
N SER A 24 1.87 3.74 -17.81
CA SER A 24 1.71 2.66 -16.84
C SER A 24 1.05 1.47 -17.54
N MET A 25 1.81 0.39 -17.71
CA MET A 25 1.25 -0.84 -18.23
C MET A 25 0.81 -1.74 -17.08
N LYS A 26 -0.45 -2.17 -17.15
CA LYS A 26 -0.92 -3.36 -16.45
C LYS A 26 -0.03 -4.53 -16.88
N VAL A 27 0.68 -5.14 -15.94
CA VAL A 27 1.46 -6.34 -16.26
C VAL A 27 0.58 -7.57 -15.99
N ARG A 28 0.23 -8.28 -17.05
CA ARG A 28 -0.52 -9.54 -16.97
C ARG A 28 0.43 -10.71 -17.15
N PHE A 29 0.68 -11.44 -16.07
CA PHE A 29 1.62 -12.57 -16.10
C PHE A 29 0.92 -13.87 -16.50
N LYS A 30 1.46 -14.56 -17.51
CA LYS A 30 1.10 -15.94 -17.83
C LYS A 30 2.14 -16.86 -17.18
N LYS A 31 1.69 -17.82 -16.36
CA LYS A 31 2.53 -18.82 -15.63
C LYS A 31 3.61 -19.51 -16.47
N ALA A 32 3.46 -19.57 -17.79
CA ALA A 32 4.36 -20.29 -18.69
C ALA A 32 5.68 -19.55 -19.01
N THR A 33 5.84 -18.27 -18.65
CA THR A 33 6.91 -17.43 -19.23
C THR A 33 8.10 -17.15 -18.31
N TRP A 34 8.09 -17.53 -17.02
CA TRP A 34 9.12 -17.05 -16.07
C TRP A 34 9.73 -18.14 -15.15
N ARG A 35 10.32 -19.19 -15.75
CA ARG A 35 11.29 -20.06 -15.04
C ARG A 35 12.75 -19.54 -15.12
N ALA A 36 12.98 -18.30 -15.57
CA ALA A 36 14.32 -17.87 -16.00
C ALA A 36 14.92 -16.65 -15.28
N VAL A 37 14.28 -16.05 -14.27
CA VAL A 37 14.86 -14.90 -13.56
C VAL A 37 14.48 -14.96 -12.07
N GLY A 38 14.83 -16.05 -11.41
CA GLY A 38 14.88 -16.14 -9.96
C GLY A 38 16.29 -15.77 -9.52
N GLY A 39 16.47 -14.57 -8.98
CA GLY A 39 17.76 -14.07 -8.52
C GLY A 39 17.58 -12.68 -7.89
N ILE A 40 17.01 -12.64 -6.70
CA ILE A 40 17.04 -11.43 -5.88
C ILE A 40 18.42 -11.35 -5.21
N PHE A 41 19.06 -10.21 -5.40
CA PHE A 41 20.33 -9.83 -4.81
C PHE A 41 20.21 -9.79 -3.27
N ALA A 42 20.69 -10.84 -2.60
CA ALA A 42 21.20 -10.73 -1.23
C ALA A 42 22.58 -10.08 -1.29
N SER A 43 22.65 -8.76 -1.32
CA SER A 43 23.91 -8.02 -1.20
C SER A 43 23.64 -6.58 -0.80
N PHE A 44 23.78 -6.25 0.49
CA PHE A 44 24.43 -5.00 0.92
C PHE A 44 24.91 -5.12 2.39
N VAL A 45 26.20 -5.41 2.51
CA VAL A 45 27.19 -4.89 3.48
C VAL A 45 27.05 -5.30 4.96
N LEU A 46 27.73 -6.41 5.25
CA LEU A 46 28.52 -6.62 6.48
C LEU A 46 29.96 -6.13 6.21
N ILE A 47 30.54 -5.36 7.15
CA ILE A 47 31.96 -5.05 7.48
C ILE A 47 31.86 -3.72 8.26
N VAL A 48 32.06 -3.65 9.58
CA VAL A 48 33.36 -3.75 10.27
C VAL A 48 33.22 -4.30 11.72
N SER A 49 34.09 -5.28 12.03
CA SER A 49 34.79 -5.57 13.30
C SER A 49 34.02 -5.68 14.63
N PHE A 50 33.97 -6.92 15.17
CA PHE A 50 34.64 -7.27 16.43
C PHE A 50 35.18 -8.71 16.32
N GLN A 51 36.50 -8.86 16.26
CA GLN A 51 37.17 -10.14 16.48
C GLN A 51 37.46 -10.31 17.98
N ASN A 52 37.31 -11.55 18.43
CA ASN A 52 37.72 -12.14 19.70
C ASN A 52 36.80 -11.96 20.92
N CYS A 53 35.97 -12.98 21.15
CA CYS A 53 36.08 -13.82 22.35
C CYS A 53 35.39 -15.18 22.13
N GLY A 54 36.17 -16.26 22.26
CA GLY A 54 35.74 -17.49 22.95
C GLY A 54 34.71 -18.41 22.28
N LYS A 55 35.21 -19.30 21.43
CA LYS A 55 34.56 -20.52 20.92
C LYS A 55 34.12 -21.45 22.07
N ALA A 56 32.82 -21.76 22.15
CA ALA A 56 32.29 -22.98 22.78
C ALA A 56 30.92 -23.36 22.17
N GLY A 57 30.96 -24.28 21.19
CA GLY A 57 29.93 -25.29 20.92
C GLY A 57 28.48 -24.84 20.62
N PHE A 58 28.24 -24.29 19.43
CA PHE A 58 26.96 -24.41 18.71
C PHE A 58 27.30 -24.40 17.22
N ASP A 59 27.68 -25.57 16.70
CA ASP A 59 28.05 -25.78 15.30
C ASP A 59 27.10 -26.85 14.74
N SER A 60 25.90 -26.41 14.34
CA SER A 60 25.04 -27.08 13.37
C SER A 60 23.89 -26.14 12.98
N ASP A 61 23.74 -25.89 11.68
CA ASP A 61 22.64 -25.17 11.00
C ASP A 61 22.59 -23.65 11.09
N LEU A 62 23.58 -22.99 10.49
CA LEU A 62 23.43 -21.59 10.06
C LEU A 62 23.66 -21.38 8.56
N ASP A 63 23.47 -22.43 7.74
CA ASP A 63 23.60 -22.33 6.28
C ASP A 63 22.52 -23.11 5.50
N SER A 64 21.38 -23.44 6.13
CA SER A 64 20.18 -23.73 5.34
C SER A 64 19.56 -22.41 4.92
N THR A 65 19.71 -22.11 3.63
CA THR A 65 18.83 -21.23 2.87
C THR A 65 17.41 -21.27 3.45
N LEU A 66 16.87 -20.13 3.89
CA LEU A 66 15.49 -19.96 4.36
C LEU A 66 14.51 -20.62 3.39
N ASP A 67 14.19 -21.88 3.64
CA ASP A 67 13.33 -22.70 2.80
C ASP A 67 11.89 -22.59 3.28
N ALA A 68 10.96 -22.74 2.35
CA ALA A 68 9.58 -22.31 2.48
C ALA A 68 8.74 -23.21 3.42
N GLY A 69 8.81 -22.99 4.74
CA GLY A 69 8.02 -23.77 5.70
C GLY A 69 8.52 -25.19 5.88
N LEU A 70 8.28 -25.77 7.07
CA LEU A 70 8.61 -27.17 7.29
C LEU A 70 7.71 -28.01 6.37
N THR A 71 8.32 -28.85 5.55
CA THR A 71 7.64 -29.88 4.77
C THR A 71 6.92 -30.86 5.68
N ASP A 72 5.95 -31.61 5.16
CA ASP A 72 5.21 -32.61 5.96
C ASP A 72 6.14 -33.61 6.67
N ALA A 73 7.30 -33.92 6.07
CA ALA A 73 8.31 -34.79 6.66
C ALA A 73 9.03 -34.12 7.84
N GLU A 74 9.38 -32.84 7.72
CA GLU A 74 10.02 -32.07 8.78
C GLU A 74 9.06 -31.79 9.94
N LEU A 75 7.79 -31.48 9.65
CA LEU A 75 6.73 -31.34 10.64
C LEU A 75 6.50 -32.65 11.40
N SER A 76 6.46 -33.77 10.68
CA SER A 76 6.32 -35.10 11.29
C SER A 76 7.53 -35.46 12.15
N ALA A 77 8.74 -35.05 11.76
CA ALA A 77 9.95 -35.26 12.55
C ALA A 77 9.96 -34.40 13.84
N LYS A 78 9.51 -33.14 13.77
CA LYS A 78 9.47 -32.22 14.92
C LYS A 78 8.37 -32.56 15.91
N TYR A 79 7.16 -32.83 15.44
CA TYR A 79 5.96 -32.95 16.28
C TYR A 79 5.37 -34.37 16.36
N GLY A 80 5.89 -35.32 15.57
CA GLY A 80 5.21 -36.59 15.30
C GLY A 80 4.14 -36.44 14.21
N SER A 81 3.77 -37.54 13.54
CA SER A 81 2.88 -37.51 12.37
C SER A 81 1.50 -36.88 12.64
N THR A 82 0.87 -37.21 13.77
CA THR A 82 -0.47 -36.69 14.12
C THR A 82 -0.45 -35.19 14.39
N THR A 83 0.51 -34.71 15.16
CA THR A 83 0.60 -33.28 15.51
C THR A 83 1.15 -32.47 14.34
N GLY A 84 2.11 -33.01 13.58
CA GLY A 84 2.60 -32.41 12.35
C GLY A 84 1.48 -32.19 11.32
N ALA A 85 0.57 -33.15 11.17
CA ALA A 85 -0.61 -32.99 10.32
C ALA A 85 -1.55 -31.86 10.80
N LYS A 86 -1.71 -31.68 12.12
CA LYS A 86 -2.47 -30.56 12.68
C LYS A 86 -1.78 -29.22 12.43
N VAL A 87 -0.46 -29.14 12.57
CA VAL A 87 0.31 -27.91 12.26
C VAL A 87 0.19 -27.55 10.77
N SER A 88 0.30 -28.54 9.88
CA SER A 88 0.12 -28.36 8.43
C SER A 88 -1.29 -27.85 8.07
N ALA A 89 -2.30 -28.26 8.85
CA ALA A 89 -3.71 -27.88 8.66
C ALA A 89 -4.14 -26.58 9.37
N ILE A 90 -3.22 -25.85 10.01
CA ILE A 90 -3.53 -24.55 10.63
C ILE A 90 -4.03 -23.58 9.55
N PRO A 91 -5.19 -22.93 9.75
CA PRO A 91 -5.72 -21.96 8.78
C PRO A 91 -4.85 -20.72 8.68
N PHE A 92 -5.00 -19.95 7.61
CA PHE A 92 -4.34 -18.64 7.52
C PHE A 92 -4.83 -17.74 8.66
N ALA A 93 -3.90 -17.25 9.47
CA ALA A 93 -4.19 -16.70 10.78
C ALA A 93 -4.12 -15.18 10.85
N PHE A 94 -3.66 -14.49 9.80
CA PHE A 94 -3.45 -13.05 9.86
C PHE A 94 -4.65 -12.27 9.29
N ASP A 95 -5.09 -11.26 10.02
CA ASP A 95 -5.99 -10.21 9.53
C ASP A 95 -5.26 -8.86 9.63
N ALA A 96 -5.40 -8.04 8.60
CA ALA A 96 -4.72 -6.75 8.52
C ALA A 96 -5.66 -5.71 7.91
N GLY A 97 -5.57 -4.47 8.39
CA GLY A 97 -6.39 -3.37 7.88
C GLY A 97 -5.73 -2.01 8.05
N PHE A 98 -5.89 -1.15 7.04
CA PHE A 98 -5.66 0.28 7.18
C PHE A 98 -6.85 0.96 7.85
N ASP A 99 -6.58 2.06 8.55
CA ASP A 99 -7.61 2.96 9.06
C ASP A 99 -7.51 4.37 8.47
N THR A 100 -6.42 4.67 7.75
CA THR A 100 -6.22 5.99 7.16
C THR A 100 -5.61 5.83 5.78
N ILE A 101 -6.25 6.44 4.78
CA ILE A 101 -5.77 6.49 3.40
C ILE A 101 -5.77 7.95 2.97
N THR A 102 -4.61 8.44 2.57
CA THR A 102 -4.40 9.78 2.07
C THR A 102 -4.12 9.73 0.58
N TYR A 103 -4.86 10.54 -0.17
CA TYR A 103 -4.59 10.84 -1.56
C TYR A 103 -4.05 12.26 -1.67
N ASN A 104 -2.87 12.41 -2.26
CA ASN A 104 -2.31 13.71 -2.58
C ASN A 104 -2.19 13.82 -4.10
N SER A 105 -2.99 14.71 -4.70
CA SER A 105 -2.95 14.98 -6.13
C SER A 105 -1.75 15.79 -6.59
N CYS A 106 -0.88 16.20 -5.66
CA CYS A 106 0.43 16.77 -5.90
C CYS A 106 1.49 15.96 -5.12
N ALA A 107 2.09 14.97 -5.76
CA ALA A 107 3.25 14.32 -5.18
C ALA A 107 4.50 15.20 -5.34
N ASP A 108 5.34 15.17 -4.31
CA ASP A 108 6.54 15.98 -4.23
C ASP A 108 7.62 15.44 -5.17
N THR A 109 7.94 16.19 -6.23
CA THR A 109 8.91 15.82 -7.26
C THR A 109 10.36 16.08 -6.86
N HIS A 110 10.61 16.74 -5.72
CA HIS A 110 11.94 17.19 -5.30
C HIS A 110 12.45 16.54 -4.00
N LEU A 111 11.60 15.80 -3.28
CA LEU A 111 12.03 14.90 -2.23
C LEU A 111 12.61 13.61 -2.80
N ARG A 112 13.93 13.63 -3.04
CA ARG A 112 14.74 12.46 -3.41
C ARG A 112 14.28 11.76 -4.71
N ASN A 113 14.76 12.23 -5.85
CA ASN A 113 14.87 11.45 -7.09
C ASN A 113 13.61 10.70 -7.57
N ASN A 114 12.39 11.18 -7.27
CA ASN A 114 11.17 10.50 -7.69
C ASN A 114 10.18 11.49 -8.35
N PRO A 115 10.15 11.59 -9.68
CA PRO A 115 9.24 12.49 -10.39
C PRO A 115 7.83 11.90 -10.41
N ALA A 116 7.11 12.05 -9.30
CA ALA A 116 5.73 11.60 -9.19
C ALA A 116 4.74 12.76 -9.21
N PHE A 117 3.59 12.56 -9.84
CA PHE A 117 2.53 13.55 -10.00
C PHE A 117 1.47 13.43 -8.89
N PHE A 118 1.15 12.21 -8.45
CA PHE A 118 0.29 11.99 -7.28
C PHE A 118 0.82 10.88 -6.38
N SER A 119 0.39 10.87 -5.12
CA SER A 119 0.74 9.81 -4.17
C SER A 119 -0.46 9.28 -3.42
N ILE A 120 -0.42 7.99 -3.09
CA ILE A 120 -1.34 7.35 -2.16
C ILE A 120 -0.53 6.86 -0.97
N LYS A 121 -0.91 7.30 0.22
CA LYS A 121 -0.33 6.86 1.49
C LYS A 121 -1.40 6.18 2.30
N ALA A 122 -1.18 4.95 2.73
CA ALA A 122 -2.10 4.21 3.61
C ALA A 122 -1.37 3.75 4.86
N GLY A 123 -2.08 3.68 5.98
CA GLY A 123 -1.51 3.15 7.21
C GLY A 123 -2.54 2.86 8.28
N ALA A 124 -2.04 2.30 9.38
CA ALA A 124 -2.77 2.03 10.60
C ALA A 124 -2.27 2.96 11.73
N TYR A 125 -3.13 3.85 12.22
CA TYR A 125 -2.75 4.87 13.21
C TYR A 125 -3.65 4.92 14.45
N SER A 126 -4.79 4.23 14.44
CA SER A 126 -5.76 4.17 15.55
C SER A 126 -6.43 2.81 15.68
N THR A 127 -7.16 2.35 14.67
CA THR A 127 -7.99 1.13 14.72
C THR A 127 -7.55 0.06 13.73
N GLY A 128 -6.69 0.43 12.78
CA GLY A 128 -6.05 -0.51 11.86
C GLY A 128 -4.89 -1.24 12.54
N GLY A 129 -4.26 -2.14 11.78
CA GLY A 129 -3.10 -2.89 12.22
C GLY A 129 -3.18 -4.34 11.77
N ILE A 130 -2.36 -5.18 12.39
CA ILE A 130 -2.25 -6.61 12.17
C ILE A 130 -2.67 -7.32 13.45
N LYS A 131 -3.46 -8.38 13.31
CA LYS A 131 -3.86 -9.25 14.42
C LYS A 131 -3.98 -10.70 13.96
N LEU A 132 -4.00 -11.62 14.92
CA LEU A 132 -4.39 -13.00 14.68
C LEU A 132 -5.92 -13.16 14.65
N THR A 133 -6.43 -14.04 13.79
CA THR A 133 -7.86 -14.32 13.68
C THR A 133 -8.34 -15.18 14.86
N ASN A 134 -9.61 -15.01 15.25
CA ASN A 134 -10.23 -15.88 16.27
C ASN A 134 -10.31 -17.34 15.78
N GLU A 135 -10.50 -17.55 14.47
CA GLU A 135 -10.49 -18.88 13.86
C GLU A 135 -9.18 -19.62 14.12
N PHE A 136 -8.04 -18.93 14.07
CA PHE A 136 -6.75 -19.53 14.42
C PHE A 136 -6.70 -19.96 15.90
N PHE A 137 -7.08 -19.08 16.82
CA PHE A 137 -7.07 -19.42 18.25
C PHE A 137 -8.00 -20.59 18.55
N ASP A 138 -9.23 -20.56 18.03
CA ASP A 138 -10.22 -21.61 18.25
C ASP A 138 -9.75 -22.95 17.65
N TYR A 139 -9.09 -22.93 16.49
CA TYR A 139 -8.43 -24.10 15.91
C TYR A 139 -7.33 -24.63 16.83
N ALA A 140 -6.43 -23.75 17.29
CA ALA A 140 -5.28 -24.13 18.08
C ALA A 140 -5.69 -24.73 19.44
N ASP A 141 -6.60 -24.06 20.14
CA ASP A 141 -7.12 -24.49 21.46
C ASP A 141 -7.86 -25.84 21.39
N THR A 142 -8.45 -26.16 20.23
CA THR A 142 -9.12 -27.45 19.99
C THR A 142 -8.13 -28.57 19.66
N ASN A 143 -7.04 -28.26 18.96
CA ASN A 143 -6.18 -29.26 18.34
C ASN A 143 -4.89 -29.54 19.09
N PHE A 144 -4.42 -28.60 19.92
CA PHE A 144 -3.16 -28.72 20.65
C PHE A 144 -3.37 -28.67 22.16
N ASN A 145 -2.47 -29.31 22.90
CA ASN A 145 -2.49 -29.31 24.35
C ASN A 145 -1.47 -28.29 24.90
N PRO A 146 -1.78 -27.63 26.03
CA PRO A 146 -0.81 -26.81 26.72
C PRO A 146 0.37 -27.63 27.25
N VAL A 147 1.55 -27.03 27.27
CA VAL A 147 2.72 -27.64 27.92
C VAL A 147 2.58 -27.46 29.43
N TYR A 148 2.58 -28.56 30.17
CA TYR A 148 2.49 -28.56 31.64
C TYR A 148 3.57 -27.64 32.25
N PRO A 149 3.25 -26.79 33.25
CA PRO A 149 2.03 -26.76 34.06
C PRO A 149 0.90 -25.84 33.55
N ALA A 150 1.02 -25.28 32.36
CA ALA A 150 0.00 -24.37 31.83
C ALA A 150 -1.33 -25.09 31.60
N THR A 151 -2.44 -24.39 31.84
CA THR A 151 -3.81 -24.88 31.56
C THR A 151 -4.34 -24.42 30.21
N GLU A 152 -3.64 -23.48 29.56
CA GLU A 152 -3.97 -22.89 28.27
C GLU A 152 -2.71 -22.80 27.42
N LEU A 153 -2.87 -22.78 26.09
CA LEU A 153 -1.74 -22.62 25.18
C LEU A 153 -1.06 -21.28 25.44
N THR A 154 0.26 -21.31 25.58
CA THR A 154 1.03 -20.09 25.81
C THR A 154 1.23 -19.30 24.51
N GLU A 155 1.52 -18.00 24.64
CA GLU A 155 1.85 -17.14 23.49
C GLU A 155 2.99 -17.72 22.63
N ASN A 156 4.00 -18.31 23.27
CA ASN A 156 5.12 -18.93 22.56
C ASN A 156 4.70 -20.19 21.78
N GLN A 157 3.74 -20.96 22.29
CA GLN A 157 3.18 -22.10 21.55
C GLN A 157 2.41 -21.64 20.30
N TYR A 158 1.59 -20.59 20.41
CA TYR A 158 0.92 -20.02 19.24
C TYR A 158 1.93 -19.52 18.20
N LYS A 159 2.99 -18.85 18.63
CA LYS A 159 4.06 -18.36 17.74
C LYS A 159 4.75 -19.50 17.01
N GLU A 160 5.12 -20.55 17.74
CA GLU A 160 5.80 -21.70 17.17
C GLU A 160 4.94 -22.42 16.12
N TYR A 161 3.68 -22.69 16.43
CA TYR A 161 2.76 -23.34 15.49
C TYR A 161 2.50 -22.51 14.23
N LEU A 162 2.46 -21.18 14.35
CA LEU A 162 2.30 -20.29 13.19
C LEU A 162 3.55 -20.22 12.32
N ALA A 163 4.74 -20.17 12.93
CA ALA A 163 6.00 -20.16 12.22
C ALA A 163 6.22 -21.45 11.42
N ASP A 164 5.72 -22.58 11.92
CA ASP A 164 5.87 -23.88 11.25
C ASP A 164 4.73 -24.20 10.27
N SER A 165 3.59 -23.49 10.37
CA SER A 165 2.44 -23.71 9.49
C SER A 165 2.74 -23.25 8.04
N PRO A 166 2.60 -24.11 7.02
CA PRO A 166 2.86 -23.74 5.63
C PRO A 166 1.99 -22.58 5.11
N ALA A 167 0.75 -22.48 5.60
CA ALA A 167 -0.16 -21.40 5.23
C ALA A 167 0.32 -20.03 5.74
N ASN A 168 1.01 -19.99 6.88
CA ASN A 168 1.34 -18.76 7.61
C ASN A 168 2.82 -18.38 7.53
N ASN A 169 3.71 -19.37 7.44
CA ASN A 169 5.15 -19.13 7.48
C ASN A 169 5.58 -18.15 6.40
N GLY A 170 6.32 -17.12 6.80
CA GLY A 170 6.85 -16.11 5.89
C GLY A 170 5.75 -15.29 5.24
N ALA A 171 4.57 -15.16 5.84
CA ALA A 171 3.57 -14.21 5.38
C ALA A 171 4.09 -12.78 5.58
N VAL A 172 4.08 -11.98 4.52
CA VAL A 172 4.46 -10.56 4.57
C VAL A 172 3.25 -9.73 4.13
N ALA A 173 2.82 -8.79 4.97
CA ALA A 173 1.74 -7.86 4.62
C ALA A 173 2.24 -6.83 3.60
N THR A 174 1.50 -6.65 2.52
CA THR A 174 1.91 -5.80 1.38
C THR A 174 0.79 -4.89 0.91
N MET A 175 1.18 -3.70 0.45
CA MET A 175 0.31 -2.77 -0.27
C MET A 175 0.66 -2.76 -1.76
N ALA A 176 -0.35 -2.85 -2.63
CA ALA A 176 -0.18 -2.73 -4.09
C ALA A 176 -1.48 -2.26 -4.77
N ILE A 177 -1.38 -1.67 -5.96
CA ILE A 177 -2.55 -1.44 -6.83
C ILE A 177 -2.73 -2.66 -7.73
N ARG A 178 -3.83 -3.39 -7.55
CA ARG A 178 -4.13 -4.62 -8.29
C ARG A 178 -5.37 -4.46 -9.17
N VAL A 179 -5.54 -5.35 -10.13
CA VAL A 179 -6.76 -5.42 -10.93
C VAL A 179 -7.85 -6.11 -10.13
N LYS A 180 -9.04 -5.49 -10.05
CA LYS A 180 -10.16 -5.96 -9.21
C LYS A 180 -10.57 -7.42 -9.46
N ASN A 181 -10.47 -7.88 -10.71
CA ASN A 181 -10.83 -9.24 -11.12
C ASN A 181 -9.62 -10.18 -11.30
N SER A 182 -8.42 -9.74 -10.95
CA SER A 182 -7.17 -10.50 -11.06
C SER A 182 -6.14 -9.93 -10.10
N LEU A 183 -6.13 -10.43 -8.87
CA LEU A 183 -5.22 -9.96 -7.81
C LEU A 183 -3.76 -10.31 -8.11
N THR A 184 -3.47 -11.19 -9.07
CA THR A 184 -2.09 -11.39 -9.56
C THR A 184 -1.61 -10.29 -10.51
N ASP A 185 -2.51 -9.49 -11.08
CA ASP A 185 -2.13 -8.41 -11.99
C ASP A 185 -1.93 -7.12 -11.18
N VAL A 186 -0.71 -6.59 -11.20
CA VAL A 186 -0.32 -5.34 -10.54
C VAL A 186 -0.18 -4.22 -11.57
N TYR A 187 -0.67 -3.02 -11.24
CA TYR A 187 -0.39 -1.82 -12.02
C TYR A 187 0.99 -1.28 -11.66
N THR A 188 1.84 -1.06 -12.66
CA THR A 188 3.24 -0.67 -12.44
C THR A 188 3.55 0.69 -13.04
N ALA A 189 4.41 1.46 -12.38
CA ALA A 189 4.86 2.75 -12.91
C ALA A 189 5.96 2.59 -13.99
N THR A 190 6.75 1.52 -13.93
CA THR A 190 7.98 1.35 -14.73
C THR A 190 7.91 0.19 -15.72
N ASN A 191 6.72 -0.38 -15.97
CA ASN A 191 6.49 -1.56 -16.82
C ASN A 191 7.16 -2.85 -16.33
N LYS A 192 7.89 -2.79 -15.21
CA LYS A 192 8.49 -3.91 -14.51
C LYS A 192 8.05 -3.83 -13.05
N LEU A 193 7.56 -4.95 -12.54
CA LEU A 193 7.17 -5.05 -11.15
C LEU A 193 8.40 -4.87 -10.24
N THR A 194 8.36 -3.84 -9.38
CA THR A 194 9.47 -3.45 -8.53
C THR A 194 9.03 -3.40 -7.06
N LEU A 195 9.74 -4.10 -6.19
CA LEU A 195 9.54 -4.05 -4.74
C LEU A 195 9.79 -2.62 -4.23
N TRP A 196 9.05 -2.20 -3.19
CA TRP A 196 9.08 -0.84 -2.62
C TRP A 196 8.59 0.28 -3.55
N THR A 197 8.16 -0.06 -4.77
CA THR A 197 7.56 0.90 -5.72
C THR A 197 6.14 0.49 -6.08
N ASP A 198 5.98 -0.71 -6.65
CA ASP A 198 4.69 -1.23 -7.11
C ASP A 198 4.05 -2.19 -6.09
N VAL A 199 4.89 -2.86 -5.29
CA VAL A 199 4.49 -3.72 -4.18
C VAL A 199 5.33 -3.34 -2.97
N ILE A 200 4.67 -2.85 -1.92
CA ILE A 200 5.34 -2.29 -0.73
C ILE A 200 5.09 -3.22 0.46
N PRO A 201 6.12 -3.90 0.97
CA PRO A 201 6.07 -4.57 2.27
C PRO A 201 5.80 -3.56 3.37
N LEU A 202 4.90 -3.90 4.29
CA LEU A 202 4.52 -3.03 5.40
C LEU A 202 5.33 -3.27 6.66
N VAL A 203 5.75 -4.53 6.84
CA VAL A 203 6.51 -5.03 7.98
C VAL A 203 7.28 -6.26 7.54
N ALA A 204 8.30 -6.63 8.30
CA ALA A 204 9.00 -7.90 8.16
C ALA A 204 8.04 -9.11 8.29
N PRO A 205 8.47 -10.33 7.95
CA PRO A 205 7.62 -11.52 8.02
C PRO A 205 6.84 -11.63 9.33
N LEU A 206 5.54 -11.86 9.23
CA LEU A 206 4.62 -11.85 10.36
C LEU A 206 4.81 -13.02 11.31
N THR A 207 5.62 -14.01 10.95
CA THR A 207 6.02 -15.12 11.84
C THR A 207 7.37 -14.88 12.52
N ASP A 208 8.05 -13.75 12.25
CA ASP A 208 9.24 -13.34 13.00
C ASP A 208 8.87 -13.07 14.45
N SER A 209 9.61 -13.63 15.40
CA SER A 209 9.40 -13.43 16.84
C SER A 209 9.36 -11.94 17.22
N LEU A 210 10.22 -11.11 16.63
CA LEU A 210 10.32 -9.68 16.92
C LEU A 210 9.09 -8.89 16.46
N VAL A 211 8.35 -9.43 15.49
CA VAL A 211 7.11 -8.87 14.96
C VAL A 211 5.91 -9.41 15.73
N MET A 212 5.87 -10.73 15.93
CA MET A 212 4.79 -11.46 16.62
C MET A 212 4.58 -11.03 18.06
N ASP A 213 5.64 -10.64 18.79
CA ASP A 213 5.55 -10.11 20.16
C ASP A 213 4.57 -8.94 20.28
N SER A 214 4.26 -8.25 19.18
CA SER A 214 3.35 -7.11 19.18
C SER A 214 1.87 -7.50 19.13
N PHE A 215 1.52 -8.70 18.64
CA PHE A 215 0.11 -9.08 18.38
C PHE A 215 -0.23 -10.57 18.55
N ALA A 216 0.67 -11.41 19.08
CA ALA A 216 0.41 -12.85 19.26
C ALA A 216 -0.67 -13.15 20.31
N GLN A 217 -1.08 -12.15 21.11
CA GLN A 217 -2.13 -12.28 22.10
C GLN A 217 -3.53 -12.16 21.49
N LYS A 218 -4.48 -12.96 22.02
CA LYS A 218 -5.87 -12.95 21.56
C LYS A 218 -6.47 -11.55 21.63
N ASN A 219 -7.19 -11.15 20.59
CA ASN A 219 -7.80 -9.82 20.43
C ASN A 219 -6.83 -8.62 20.43
N THR A 220 -5.52 -8.84 20.31
CA THR A 220 -4.54 -7.75 20.22
C THR A 220 -4.31 -7.36 18.77
N THR A 221 -4.36 -6.07 18.48
CA THR A 221 -4.04 -5.51 17.16
C THR A 221 -2.80 -4.62 17.29
N ALA A 222 -1.76 -4.92 16.51
CA ALA A 222 -0.54 -4.12 16.45
C ALA A 222 -0.54 -3.22 15.22
N ASN A 223 -0.25 -1.95 15.44
CA ASN A 223 0.09 -0.99 14.40
C ASN A 223 1.55 -0.52 14.49
N TYR A 224 2.23 -0.85 15.59
CA TYR A 224 3.61 -0.50 15.88
C TYR A 224 4.43 -1.75 16.25
N PHE A 225 5.61 -1.89 15.65
CA PHE A 225 6.49 -3.06 15.72
C PHE A 225 7.90 -2.59 16.11
N PRO A 226 8.22 -2.47 17.41
CA PRO A 226 9.43 -1.79 17.88
C PRO A 226 10.73 -2.40 17.36
N PHE A 227 10.72 -3.72 17.13
CA PHE A 227 11.90 -4.51 16.77
C PHE A 227 11.89 -4.99 15.31
N SER A 228 10.89 -4.58 14.51
CA SER A 228 10.84 -4.91 13.09
C SER A 228 12.02 -4.25 12.34
N PRO A 229 12.81 -5.02 11.57
CA PRO A 229 14.00 -4.51 10.88
C PRO A 229 13.65 -3.62 9.67
N GLU A 230 12.48 -3.79 9.07
CA GLU A 230 12.08 -3.07 7.86
C GLU A 230 11.30 -1.79 8.17
N SER A 231 10.17 -1.94 8.87
CA SER A 231 9.30 -0.83 9.25
C SER A 231 8.71 -1.07 10.63
N ARG A 232 8.73 -0.01 11.46
CA ARG A 232 8.17 -0.02 12.81
C ARG A 232 6.70 0.36 12.86
N VAL A 233 6.14 0.87 11.77
CA VAL A 233 4.72 1.27 11.70
C VAL A 233 4.13 0.64 10.44
N MET A 234 2.91 0.12 10.53
CA MET A 234 2.19 -0.37 9.36
C MET A 234 1.75 0.82 8.48
N GLU A 235 2.62 1.22 7.57
CA GLU A 235 2.45 2.35 6.67
C GLU A 235 3.12 2.06 5.32
N ALA A 236 2.47 2.44 4.23
CA ALA A 236 3.07 2.45 2.90
C ALA A 236 2.68 3.70 2.13
N GLN A 237 3.58 4.12 1.23
CA GLN A 237 3.35 5.23 0.31
C GLN A 237 3.76 4.83 -1.10
N MET A 238 2.84 4.95 -2.05
CA MET A 238 3.12 4.79 -3.47
C MET A 238 3.04 6.15 -4.16
N ASN A 239 3.98 6.38 -5.07
CA ASN A 239 4.09 7.59 -5.86
C ASN A 239 3.95 7.23 -7.33
N PHE A 240 3.14 7.99 -8.09
CA PHE A 240 2.77 7.62 -9.45
C PHE A 240 2.87 8.79 -10.42
N ASN A 241 3.19 8.43 -11.67
CA ASN A 241 3.07 9.20 -12.90
C ASN A 241 3.93 10.46 -12.99
N SER A 242 4.15 10.92 -14.21
CA SER A 242 4.91 12.14 -14.50
C SER A 242 4.02 13.33 -14.91
N SER A 243 2.71 13.11 -15.11
CA SER A 243 1.77 14.11 -15.65
C SER A 243 0.33 14.01 -15.09
N GLU A 244 -0.44 15.10 -15.22
CA GLU A 244 -1.86 15.15 -14.84
C GLU A 244 -2.72 14.21 -15.71
N SER A 245 -2.40 14.07 -17.01
CA SER A 245 -3.14 13.17 -17.91
C SER A 245 -3.10 11.73 -17.39
N LEU A 246 -1.90 11.24 -17.07
CA LEU A 246 -1.72 9.89 -16.52
C LEU A 246 -2.35 9.76 -15.13
N ALA A 247 -2.24 10.80 -14.28
CA ALA A 247 -2.92 10.83 -12.98
C ALA A 247 -4.44 10.66 -13.13
N ASN A 248 -5.05 11.35 -14.08
CA ASN A 248 -6.46 11.26 -14.37
C ASN A 248 -6.87 9.87 -14.88
N GLU A 249 -6.06 9.24 -15.75
CA GLU A 249 -6.28 7.86 -16.19
C GLU A 249 -6.26 6.87 -15.03
N TYR A 250 -5.32 7.01 -14.10
CA TYR A 250 -5.26 6.18 -12.90
C TYR A 250 -6.48 6.36 -12.00
N ARG A 251 -6.92 7.60 -11.77
CA ARG A 251 -8.15 7.87 -11.01
C ARG A 251 -9.36 7.21 -11.67
N SER A 252 -9.46 7.28 -13.00
CA SER A 252 -10.51 6.57 -13.75
C SER A 252 -10.38 5.04 -13.62
N THR A 253 -9.16 4.52 -13.62
CA THR A 253 -8.88 3.11 -13.42
C THR A 253 -9.29 2.65 -12.02
N PHE A 254 -9.01 3.41 -10.96
CA PHE A 254 -9.49 3.11 -9.60
C PHE A 254 -11.01 3.03 -9.50
N MET A 255 -11.73 3.88 -10.24
CA MET A 255 -13.19 3.88 -10.23
C MET A 255 -13.81 2.68 -10.98
N THR A 256 -13.05 2.01 -11.85
CA THR A 256 -13.61 1.03 -12.80
C THR A 256 -12.98 -0.37 -12.72
N ALA A 257 -11.66 -0.46 -12.55
CA ALA A 257 -10.92 -1.70 -12.77
C ALA A 257 -9.80 -1.99 -11.76
N ALA A 258 -9.33 -1.00 -11.00
CA ALA A 258 -8.25 -1.15 -10.02
C ALA A 258 -8.77 -1.14 -8.58
N ILE A 259 -8.00 -1.75 -7.70
CA ILE A 259 -8.22 -1.74 -6.26
C ILE A 259 -6.88 -1.50 -5.56
N LEU A 260 -6.87 -0.63 -4.55
CA LEU A 260 -5.75 -0.57 -3.63
C LEU A 260 -5.88 -1.79 -2.71
N SER A 261 -4.89 -2.67 -2.71
CA SER A 261 -4.95 -3.93 -1.99
C SER A 261 -3.98 -3.95 -0.83
N LEU A 262 -4.45 -4.50 0.28
CA LEU A 262 -3.65 -4.96 1.42
C LEU A 262 -3.73 -6.48 1.41
N THR A 263 -2.68 -7.14 0.95
CA THR A 263 -2.62 -8.60 0.75
C THR A 263 -1.39 -9.19 1.42
N PHE A 264 -1.37 -10.50 1.61
CA PHE A 264 -0.20 -11.20 2.12
C PHE A 264 0.55 -11.88 0.98
N MET A 265 1.87 -11.73 0.92
CA MET A 265 2.74 -12.46 0.01
C MET A 265 3.59 -13.49 0.76
N PRO A 266 4.14 -14.51 0.09
CA PRO A 266 5.21 -15.32 0.67
C PRO A 266 6.54 -14.54 0.68
N ASN A 267 7.33 -14.65 1.74
CA ASN A 267 8.62 -13.95 1.91
C ASN A 267 9.60 -14.20 0.74
N ASN A 268 9.58 -15.42 0.19
CA ASN A 268 10.39 -15.83 -0.97
C ASN A 268 9.54 -16.04 -2.24
N GLY A 269 8.32 -15.49 -2.24
CA GLY A 269 7.40 -15.60 -3.36
C GLY A 269 7.71 -14.63 -4.49
N GLU A 270 7.10 -14.87 -5.63
CA GLU A 270 7.13 -13.90 -6.73
C GLU A 270 6.40 -12.62 -6.31
N LEU A 271 6.87 -11.44 -6.74
CA LEU A 271 6.28 -10.15 -6.31
C LEU A 271 4.79 -9.99 -6.66
N TYR A 272 4.31 -10.71 -7.68
CA TYR A 272 2.91 -10.69 -8.07
C TYR A 272 2.03 -11.62 -7.23
N GLU A 273 2.65 -12.54 -6.48
CA GLU A 273 1.97 -13.58 -5.73
C GLU A 273 1.21 -12.99 -4.54
N VAL A 274 0.04 -13.59 -4.28
CA VAL A 274 -0.80 -13.30 -3.14
C VAL A 274 -1.24 -14.61 -2.53
N ARG A 275 -1.22 -14.69 -1.20
CA ARG A 275 -1.78 -15.83 -0.48
C ARG A 275 -3.29 -15.82 -0.68
N SER A 276 -3.83 -16.95 -1.14
CA SER A 276 -5.25 -17.11 -1.42
C SER A 276 -5.79 -18.44 -0.87
N PRO A 277 -7.07 -18.49 -0.49
CA PRO A 277 -7.71 -19.74 -0.08
C PRO A 277 -7.87 -20.73 -1.24
N ALA A 278 -7.82 -20.25 -2.48
CA ALA A 278 -7.91 -21.07 -3.68
C ALA A 278 -6.72 -20.84 -4.62
N ALA A 279 -6.08 -21.92 -5.06
CA ALA A 279 -4.94 -21.90 -5.98
C ALA A 279 -5.33 -21.68 -7.47
N THR A 280 -6.40 -20.92 -7.72
CA THR A 280 -6.89 -20.69 -9.09
C THR A 280 -6.27 -19.43 -9.70
N THR A 281 -5.97 -19.49 -11.01
CA THR A 281 -5.39 -18.36 -11.77
C THR A 281 -6.36 -17.91 -12.87
N PRO A 282 -6.65 -16.61 -13.04
CA PRO A 282 -6.21 -15.49 -12.18
C PRO A 282 -6.81 -15.58 -10.77
N VAL A 283 -6.03 -15.16 -9.78
CA VAL A 283 -6.50 -15.15 -8.38
C VAL A 283 -7.57 -14.09 -8.23
N LYS A 284 -8.79 -14.51 -7.88
CA LYS A 284 -9.94 -13.60 -7.67
C LYS A 284 -10.21 -13.31 -6.21
N THR A 285 -9.79 -14.21 -5.33
CA THR A 285 -9.93 -14.08 -3.87
C THR A 285 -8.57 -14.25 -3.21
N ALA A 286 -8.29 -13.48 -2.18
CA ALA A 286 -7.03 -13.52 -1.44
C ALA A 286 -7.26 -13.22 0.04
N TYR A 287 -6.30 -13.57 0.89
CA TYR A 287 -6.30 -13.09 2.28
C TYR A 287 -5.95 -11.60 2.30
N GLY A 288 -6.76 -10.80 3.01
CA GLY A 288 -6.55 -9.36 3.18
C GLY A 288 -7.75 -8.50 2.78
N LYS A 289 -7.50 -7.20 2.54
CA LYS A 289 -8.53 -6.18 2.29
C LYS A 289 -8.29 -5.44 0.99
N GLY A 290 -9.37 -5.05 0.33
CA GLY A 290 -9.36 -4.24 -0.88
C GLY A 290 -10.05 -2.91 -0.62
N TYR A 291 -9.49 -1.82 -1.15
CA TYR A 291 -10.00 -0.46 -1.01
C TYR A 291 -10.30 0.09 -2.41
N SER A 292 -11.59 0.19 -2.75
CA SER A 292 -12.03 0.86 -3.97
C SER A 292 -12.11 2.36 -3.71
N LEU A 293 -11.35 3.13 -4.48
CA LEU A 293 -11.24 4.57 -4.34
C LEU A 293 -12.13 5.25 -5.38
N VAL A 294 -12.98 6.18 -4.94
CA VAL A 294 -13.82 6.97 -5.84
C VAL A 294 -13.33 8.40 -5.84
N PHE A 295 -13.18 8.99 -7.02
CA PHE A 295 -12.71 10.35 -7.19
C PHE A 295 -13.78 11.23 -7.80
N THR A 296 -13.90 12.46 -7.30
CA THR A 296 -14.84 13.47 -7.80
C THR A 296 -14.13 14.77 -8.10
N PRO A 297 -14.74 15.67 -8.89
CA PRO A 297 -14.29 17.05 -8.90
C PRO A 297 -14.61 17.70 -7.55
N ALA A 298 -14.20 18.96 -7.38
CA ALA A 298 -14.50 19.70 -6.17
C ALA A 298 -16.01 19.85 -5.95
N PRO A 299 -16.52 19.59 -4.73
CA PRO A 299 -17.94 19.48 -4.44
C PRO A 299 -18.60 20.85 -4.21
N VAL A 300 -18.42 21.80 -5.13
CA VAL A 300 -19.10 23.10 -5.04
C VAL A 300 -20.29 23.16 -5.99
N SER A 301 -21.35 23.85 -5.57
CA SER A 301 -22.47 24.15 -6.45
C SER A 301 -21.98 24.99 -7.63
N GLY A 302 -22.35 24.60 -8.85
CA GLY A 302 -21.88 25.28 -10.06
C GLY A 302 -20.42 25.00 -10.41
N ALA A 303 -19.80 23.96 -9.84
CA ALA A 303 -18.47 23.52 -10.26
C ALA A 303 -18.43 23.31 -11.79
N ALA A 304 -17.36 23.79 -12.43
CA ALA A 304 -17.22 23.61 -13.86
C ALA A 304 -17.17 22.10 -14.21
N VAL A 305 -17.97 21.70 -15.19
CA VAL A 305 -18.24 20.28 -15.54
C VAL A 305 -16.97 19.52 -15.95
N ASN A 306 -15.96 20.23 -16.44
CA ASN A 306 -14.74 19.65 -16.99
C ASN A 306 -13.55 19.62 -16.01
N ASN A 307 -13.75 20.05 -14.76
CA ASN A 307 -12.70 20.02 -13.74
C ASN A 307 -12.26 18.58 -13.42
N PRO A 308 -10.96 18.36 -13.11
CA PRO A 308 -10.42 17.01 -12.90
C PRO A 308 -11.03 16.35 -11.66
N ASN A 309 -11.21 15.04 -11.73
CA ASN A 309 -11.64 14.23 -10.60
C ASN A 309 -10.47 14.03 -9.63
N ASN A 310 -9.94 15.07 -9.00
CA ASN A 310 -8.71 15.01 -8.21
C ASN A 310 -8.93 15.04 -6.68
N ILE A 311 -10.16 14.77 -6.23
CA ILE A 311 -10.50 14.63 -4.82
C ILE A 311 -10.96 13.20 -4.54
N LEU A 312 -10.40 12.57 -3.52
CA LEU A 312 -10.86 11.26 -3.05
C LEU A 312 -12.19 11.44 -2.29
N SER A 313 -13.31 11.06 -2.90
CA SER A 313 -14.63 11.34 -2.35
C SER A 313 -15.10 10.29 -1.35
N SER A 314 -14.76 9.02 -1.61
CA SER A 314 -15.16 7.88 -0.79
C SER A 314 -14.23 6.68 -0.99
N ILE A 315 -14.24 5.80 0.01
CA ILE A 315 -13.56 4.52 -0.01
C ILE A 315 -14.57 3.43 0.35
N SER A 316 -14.61 2.37 -0.45
CA SER A 316 -15.32 1.15 -0.11
C SER A 316 -14.29 0.07 0.24
N GLU A 317 -14.41 -0.49 1.44
CA GLU A 317 -13.52 -1.54 1.94
C GLU A 317 -14.16 -2.92 1.74
N TYR A 318 -13.45 -3.84 1.12
CA TYR A 318 -13.90 -5.19 0.82
C TYR A 318 -12.99 -6.20 1.51
N ASP A 319 -13.59 -7.28 2.00
CA ASP A 319 -12.83 -8.47 2.30
C ASP A 319 -12.43 -9.15 0.99
N LEU A 320 -11.14 -9.45 0.77
CA LEU A 320 -10.71 -10.09 -0.47
C LEU A 320 -11.02 -11.59 -0.50
N GLN A 321 -11.40 -12.20 0.63
CA GLN A 321 -11.82 -13.60 0.68
C GLN A 321 -13.26 -13.81 0.24
N SER A 322 -14.12 -12.79 0.41
CA SER A 322 -15.54 -12.86 0.08
C SER A 322 -15.94 -11.69 -0.82
N ALA A 323 -16.66 -11.95 -1.92
CA ALA A 323 -17.08 -10.90 -2.86
C ALA A 323 -18.15 -9.93 -2.29
N ASN A 324 -18.43 -9.99 -0.99
CA ASN A 324 -19.52 -9.26 -0.35
C ASN A 324 -19.08 -7.84 0.08
N GLY A 325 -20.02 -6.91 -0.01
CA GLY A 325 -19.80 -5.45 -0.04
C GLY A 325 -19.25 -4.80 1.23
N SER A 326 -19.19 -3.46 1.20
CA SER A 326 -18.45 -2.58 2.12
C SER A 326 -18.52 -3.01 3.59
N VAL A 327 -17.37 -3.38 4.17
CA VAL A 327 -17.27 -3.84 5.57
C VAL A 327 -17.34 -2.67 6.55
N LYS A 328 -16.94 -1.47 6.12
CA LYS A 328 -16.77 -0.30 6.99
C LYS A 328 -17.15 1.02 6.29
N SER A 329 -17.48 2.02 7.11
CA SER A 329 -17.64 3.42 6.70
C SER A 329 -16.29 4.14 6.71
N TRP A 330 -16.07 4.98 5.71
CA TRP A 330 -14.87 5.79 5.57
C TRP A 330 -15.26 7.27 5.44
N ASN A 331 -14.73 8.10 6.33
CA ASN A 331 -14.92 9.54 6.29
C ASN A 331 -13.81 10.21 5.47
N CYS A 332 -14.17 10.62 4.25
CA CYS A 332 -13.31 11.38 3.32
C CYS A 332 -13.61 12.89 3.32
N GLY A 333 -14.08 13.44 4.44
CA GLY A 333 -14.41 14.86 4.58
C GLY A 333 -13.19 15.78 4.72
N ARG A 334 -12.01 15.25 5.04
CA ARG A 334 -10.79 16.06 5.19
C ARG A 334 -10.15 16.32 3.84
N ARG A 335 -10.56 17.42 3.21
CA ARG A 335 -10.10 17.84 1.89
C ARG A 335 -9.40 19.18 2.03
N TYR A 336 -8.14 19.23 1.66
CA TYR A 336 -7.28 20.38 1.80
C TYR A 336 -6.85 20.88 0.43
N ALA A 337 -7.18 22.14 0.12
CA ALA A 337 -6.75 22.82 -1.08
C ALA A 337 -5.23 23.04 -1.04
N VAL A 338 -4.54 22.68 -2.11
CA VAL A 338 -3.12 22.96 -2.27
C VAL A 338 -2.95 24.35 -2.86
N ILE A 339 -2.33 25.25 -2.11
CA ILE A 339 -2.16 26.65 -2.45
C ILE A 339 -0.69 26.89 -2.80
N ARG A 340 -0.45 27.70 -3.84
CA ARG A 340 0.90 28.09 -4.23
C ARG A 340 1.53 28.96 -3.14
N THR A 341 2.85 28.86 -2.98
CA THR A 341 3.57 29.67 -1.99
C THR A 341 3.38 31.17 -2.22
N GLN A 342 3.28 31.59 -3.48
CA GLN A 342 3.07 32.99 -3.89
C GLN A 342 1.67 33.51 -3.53
N ASP A 343 0.67 32.63 -3.44
CA ASP A 343 -0.72 32.97 -3.10
C ASP A 343 -1.05 32.68 -1.62
N ALA A 344 -0.08 32.13 -0.86
CA ALA A 344 -0.29 31.69 0.51
C ALA A 344 -0.72 32.82 1.44
N SER A 345 -0.16 34.03 1.30
CA SER A 345 -0.49 35.14 2.19
C SER A 345 -1.97 35.54 2.15
N SER A 346 -2.64 35.37 1.00
CA SER A 346 -4.05 35.73 0.83
C SER A 346 -5.00 34.54 0.98
N LEU A 347 -4.62 33.36 0.49
CA LEU A 347 -5.52 32.20 0.41
C LEU A 347 -5.26 31.14 1.48
N CYS A 348 -4.05 31.07 2.03
CA CYS A 348 -3.69 30.11 3.07
C CYS A 348 -2.66 30.68 4.06
N PRO A 349 -2.99 31.78 4.76
CA PRO A 349 -2.07 32.37 5.73
C PRO A 349 -1.68 31.35 6.79
N ALA A 350 -0.45 31.45 7.29
CA ALA A 350 0.03 30.59 8.36
C ALA A 350 -0.90 30.71 9.58
N GLN A 351 -1.37 29.56 10.06
CA GLN A 351 -2.24 29.53 11.24
C GLN A 351 -1.40 29.87 12.49
N SER A 352 -1.89 30.81 13.31
CA SER A 352 -1.11 31.26 14.47
C SER A 352 -0.99 30.17 15.53
N TYR A 353 0.10 30.18 16.30
CA TYR A 353 0.28 29.25 17.41
C TYR A 353 -0.84 29.38 18.45
N SER A 354 -1.26 30.63 18.75
CA SER A 354 -2.37 30.89 19.65
C SER A 354 -3.66 30.21 19.18
N ASP A 355 -3.99 30.27 17.89
CA ASP A 355 -5.21 29.63 17.36
C ASP A 355 -5.17 28.11 17.49
N ILE A 356 -4.02 27.50 17.20
CA ILE A 356 -3.82 26.05 17.32
C ILE A 356 -3.87 25.65 18.81
N SER A 357 -3.15 26.36 19.67
CA SER A 357 -3.12 26.08 21.12
C SER A 357 -4.45 26.40 21.82
N GLY A 358 -5.29 27.26 21.25
CA GLY A 358 -6.59 27.62 21.80
C GLY A 358 -7.70 26.64 21.42
N ASN A 359 -7.52 25.82 20.38
CA ASN A 359 -8.58 24.97 19.82
C ASN A 359 -8.18 23.48 19.74
N ALA A 360 -8.79 22.65 20.59
CA ALA A 360 -8.51 21.22 20.64
C ALA A 360 -8.81 20.48 19.33
N THR A 361 -9.85 20.89 18.59
CA THR A 361 -10.21 20.33 17.28
C THR A 361 -9.14 20.65 16.24
N TYR A 362 -8.56 21.86 16.28
CA TYR A 362 -7.46 22.19 15.39
C TYR A 362 -6.19 21.40 15.70
N ARG A 363 -5.90 21.16 16.99
CA ARG A 363 -4.75 20.30 17.36
C ARG A 363 -4.93 18.86 16.88
N SER A 364 -6.10 18.27 17.10
CA SER A 364 -6.36 16.88 16.69
C SER A 364 -6.32 16.75 15.17
N GLU A 365 -6.92 17.69 14.43
CA GLU A 365 -6.90 17.70 12.98
C GLU A 365 -5.48 17.92 12.43
N LEU A 366 -4.72 18.84 13.01
CA LEU A 366 -3.32 19.06 12.63
C LEU A 366 -2.48 17.81 12.90
N ALA A 367 -2.69 17.12 14.02
CA ALA A 367 -2.00 15.87 14.32
C ALA A 367 -2.27 14.78 13.28
N VAL A 368 -3.51 14.67 12.78
CA VAL A 368 -3.85 13.78 11.66
C VAL A 368 -3.10 14.21 10.39
N MET A 369 -3.20 15.48 10.00
CA MET A 369 -2.52 15.98 8.79
C MET A 369 -1.01 15.80 8.84
N ARG A 370 -0.38 15.97 10.02
CA ARG A 370 1.07 15.85 10.19
C ARG A 370 1.62 14.43 10.06
N ARG A 371 0.77 13.40 10.17
CA ARG A 371 1.16 12.01 9.82
C ARG A 371 1.39 11.84 8.32
N HIS A 372 0.74 12.67 7.50
CA HIS A 372 0.77 12.54 6.04
C HIS A 372 1.56 13.66 5.36
N LEU A 373 1.59 14.84 5.96
CA LEU A 373 2.28 16.03 5.46
C LEU A 373 3.35 16.48 6.46
N ARG A 374 4.61 16.18 6.15
CA ARG A 374 5.73 16.51 7.05
C ARG A 374 5.85 18.02 7.27
N ALA A 375 6.20 18.42 8.49
CA ALA A 375 6.25 19.83 8.91
C ALA A 375 7.32 20.66 8.21
N ASP A 376 8.41 20.03 7.79
CA ASP A 376 9.49 20.63 7.02
C ASP A 376 9.13 20.87 5.54
N GLN A 377 8.08 20.21 5.05
CA GLN A 377 7.68 20.24 3.63
C GLN A 377 6.38 21.00 3.38
N TRP A 378 5.49 21.05 4.38
CA TRP A 378 4.16 21.60 4.21
C TRP A 378 3.79 22.54 5.35
N ASP A 379 3.27 23.71 5.02
CA ASP A 379 2.42 24.49 5.91
C ASP A 379 0.98 24.00 5.80
N VAL A 380 0.30 23.91 6.93
CA VAL A 380 -1.06 23.38 7.03
C VAL A 380 -1.88 24.38 7.83
N ASN A 381 -2.96 24.88 7.24
CA ASN A 381 -3.96 25.66 7.95
C ASN A 381 -5.25 24.84 8.01
N VAL A 382 -5.55 24.28 9.18
CA VAL A 382 -6.69 23.39 9.38
C VAL A 382 -8.02 24.13 9.49
N ALA A 383 -7.98 25.43 9.81
CA ALA A 383 -9.17 26.28 9.86
C ALA A 383 -9.69 26.59 8.45
N LEU A 384 -8.77 26.93 7.53
CA LEU A 384 -9.09 27.24 6.14
C LEU A 384 -9.07 26.02 5.21
N LYS A 385 -8.73 24.83 5.73
CA LYS A 385 -8.61 23.59 4.96
C LYS A 385 -7.72 23.76 3.73
N CYS A 386 -6.52 24.30 3.95
CA CYS A 386 -5.54 24.52 2.90
C CYS A 386 -4.13 24.13 3.35
N VAL A 387 -3.28 23.83 2.38
CA VAL A 387 -1.88 23.45 2.58
C VAL A 387 -0.99 24.16 1.56
N VAL A 388 0.22 24.48 1.96
CA VAL A 388 1.20 25.19 1.13
C VAL A 388 2.51 24.41 1.14
N PRO A 389 3.08 24.03 0.00
CA PRO A 389 4.39 23.39 -0.05
C PRO A 389 5.50 24.41 0.28
N LYS A 390 6.57 23.93 0.91
CA LYS A 390 7.74 24.71 1.33
C LYS A 390 8.91 24.56 0.35
N GLY A 391 9.86 25.50 0.42
CA GLY A 391 11.20 25.31 -0.14
C GLY A 391 11.33 25.37 -1.65
N GLY A 392 10.43 26.09 -2.35
CA GLY A 392 10.48 26.22 -3.81
C GLY A 392 9.96 25.01 -4.59
N VAL A 393 9.37 24.04 -3.88
CA VAL A 393 8.67 22.89 -4.46
C VAL A 393 7.27 23.34 -4.84
N SER A 394 6.92 23.27 -6.12
CA SER A 394 5.59 23.66 -6.58
C SER A 394 4.89 22.46 -7.21
N CYS A 395 3.65 22.23 -6.76
CA CYS A 395 2.67 21.35 -7.42
C CYS A 395 2.30 21.81 -8.81
N TYR A 396 2.66 23.05 -9.12
CA TYR A 396 2.36 23.75 -10.34
C TYR A 396 3.69 24.02 -11.00
N LYS A 397 3.89 23.53 -12.23
CA LYS A 397 5.07 23.99 -12.98
C LYS A 397 4.95 25.51 -13.11
N GLU A 398 5.97 26.22 -12.61
CA GLU A 398 6.09 27.68 -12.68
C GLU A 398 6.22 28.17 -14.15
N GLU A 399 6.50 27.25 -15.07
CA GLU A 399 6.40 27.49 -16.51
C GLU A 399 4.95 27.79 -16.92
N SER A 400 4.79 28.94 -17.58
CA SER A 400 3.52 29.44 -18.08
C SER A 400 2.89 28.46 -19.07
N ILE A 401 1.65 28.03 -18.80
CA ILE A 401 0.80 27.47 -19.85
C ILE A 401 0.13 28.65 -20.54
N ASN A 402 0.33 28.82 -21.85
CA ASN A 402 -0.25 29.92 -22.63
C ASN A 402 -0.01 31.32 -22.01
N GLY A 403 1.16 31.56 -21.39
CA GLY A 403 1.52 32.86 -20.83
C GLY A 403 1.02 33.16 -19.41
N ALA A 404 0.44 32.19 -18.69
CA ALA A 404 -0.08 32.43 -17.35
C ALA A 404 0.54 31.47 -16.30
N PRO A 405 1.11 32.02 -15.22
CA PRO A 405 1.59 31.23 -14.08
C PRO A 405 0.45 30.88 -13.09
N VAL A 406 -0.80 31.20 -13.37
CA VAL A 406 -1.86 31.31 -12.34
C VAL A 406 -2.60 29.98 -12.12
N THR A 407 -2.89 29.66 -10.86
CA THR A 407 -3.79 28.56 -10.48
C THR A 407 -5.21 29.10 -10.33
N GLU A 408 -6.21 28.39 -10.87
CA GLU A 408 -7.61 28.72 -10.64
C GLU A 408 -8.09 28.13 -9.32
N TYR A 409 -8.44 29.01 -8.39
CA TYR A 409 -8.98 28.67 -7.08
C TYR A 409 -10.51 28.77 -7.04
N ASP A 410 -11.13 29.49 -7.99
CA ASP A 410 -12.57 29.52 -8.17
C ASP A 410 -13.03 28.29 -8.95
N LEU A 411 -13.54 27.32 -8.20
CA LEU A 411 -14.00 26.03 -8.69
C LEU A 411 -15.20 26.11 -9.65
N THR A 412 -15.87 27.26 -9.74
CA THR A 412 -16.96 27.49 -10.70
C THR A 412 -16.44 27.79 -12.11
N LYS A 413 -15.14 28.10 -12.25
CA LYS A 413 -14.49 28.37 -13.52
C LYS A 413 -13.81 27.12 -14.06
N GLU A 414 -13.76 27.03 -15.40
CA GLU A 414 -12.97 26.00 -16.08
C GLU A 414 -11.48 26.29 -15.90
N CYS A 415 -10.71 25.24 -15.65
CA CYS A 415 -9.26 25.28 -15.52
C CYS A 415 -8.58 24.36 -16.53
N PHE A 416 -7.34 24.66 -16.87
CA PHE A 416 -6.55 23.93 -17.85
C PHE A 416 -6.18 22.53 -17.34
N ARG A 417 -6.37 21.55 -18.21
CA ARG A 417 -5.93 20.17 -18.11
C ARG A 417 -5.43 19.66 -19.46
N GLU A 418 -4.43 18.80 -19.44
CA GLU A 418 -3.98 18.12 -20.65
C GLU A 418 -5.12 17.26 -21.20
N ASN A 419 -5.39 17.34 -22.51
CA ASN A 419 -6.51 16.65 -23.18
C ASN A 419 -7.90 17.00 -22.60
N GLY A 420 -8.09 18.23 -22.10
CA GLY A 420 -9.39 18.75 -21.71
C GLY A 420 -10.30 19.11 -22.88
N SER A 421 -11.60 18.89 -22.72
CA SER A 421 -12.63 19.53 -23.53
C SER A 421 -13.09 20.79 -22.79
N TYR A 422 -13.10 21.93 -23.48
CA TYR A 422 -13.44 23.23 -22.90
C TYR A 422 -14.68 23.81 -23.57
N SER A 423 -15.48 24.57 -22.82
CA SER A 423 -16.74 25.12 -23.31
C SER A 423 -16.58 26.14 -24.43
N THR A 424 -15.52 26.95 -24.39
CA THR A 424 -15.33 28.10 -25.30
C THR A 424 -13.86 28.26 -25.72
N THR A 425 -13.02 28.64 -24.77
CA THR A 425 -11.58 28.90 -24.98
C THR A 425 -10.79 28.05 -24.01
N VAL A 426 -9.57 27.69 -24.41
CA VAL A 426 -8.65 26.97 -23.53
C VAL A 426 -8.32 27.87 -22.33
N PRO A 427 -8.62 27.46 -21.09
CA PRO A 427 -8.33 28.26 -19.90
C PRO A 427 -6.84 28.59 -19.80
N ASN A 428 -6.55 29.77 -19.25
CA ASN A 428 -5.19 30.24 -18.99
C ASN A 428 -4.75 29.97 -17.53
N SER A 429 -5.45 29.14 -16.77
CA SER A 429 -5.16 28.88 -15.37
C SER A 429 -5.15 27.39 -15.08
N ARG A 430 -4.21 26.89 -14.26
CA ARG A 430 -4.11 25.47 -13.92
C ARG A 430 -5.18 25.08 -12.88
N CYS A 431 -5.65 23.84 -12.94
CA CYS A 431 -6.58 23.33 -11.93
C CYS A 431 -5.93 23.22 -10.54
N MET A 432 -6.68 23.59 -9.50
CA MET A 432 -6.25 23.42 -8.12
C MET A 432 -6.07 21.94 -7.73
N HIS A 433 -4.98 21.64 -7.01
CA HIS A 433 -4.71 20.33 -6.43
C HIS A 433 -5.27 20.23 -5.01
N TRP A 434 -5.45 18.99 -4.57
CA TRP A 434 -5.98 18.63 -3.26
C TRP A 434 -5.15 17.56 -2.57
N VAL A 435 -5.11 17.65 -1.24
CA VAL A 435 -4.80 16.55 -0.34
C VAL A 435 -6.08 16.10 0.33
N THR A 436 -6.43 14.82 0.22
CA THR A 436 -7.60 14.24 0.89
C THR A 436 -7.18 13.15 1.84
N VAL A 437 -7.62 13.23 3.10
CA VAL A 437 -7.38 12.20 4.12
C VAL A 437 -8.71 11.52 4.44
N CYS A 438 -8.81 10.23 4.15
CA CYS A 438 -9.93 9.40 4.56
C CYS A 438 -9.55 8.62 5.81
N THR A 439 -10.40 8.68 6.83
CA THR A 439 -10.26 7.87 8.05
C THR A 439 -11.42 6.89 8.17
N ARG A 440 -11.13 5.67 8.58
CA ARG A 440 -12.13 4.67 8.93
C ARG A 440 -12.80 5.06 10.24
N ASP A 441 -14.13 4.98 10.27
CA ASP A 441 -14.94 5.29 11.47
C ASP A 441 -14.86 4.18 12.53
#